data_AF-A0A832MBK4-F1
#
_entry.id   AF-A0A832MBK4-F1
#
_cell.length_a   1.000
_cell.length_b   1.000
_cell.length_c   1.000
_cell.angle_alpha   90.00
_cell.angle_beta   90.00
_cell.angle_gamma   90.00
#
_symmetry.space_group_name_H-M   'P 1'
#
loop_
_entity.id
_entity.type
_entity.pdbx_description
1 polymer ?
#
loop_
_entity_poly.entity_id
_entity_poly.type
_entity_poly.pdbx_seq_one_letter_code
_entity_poly.pdbx_strand_id
1 'polypeptide(L)'
;MAISQRTVNAFTQLVIQGTTGNDSILVAKSGSTLTITANGITTNVTGTFGEIAIWGGDGNDTITVNSSVNITALLYGGNGTDTIKAQGTGKAYVVTVGGGVDNVTGNGVNTSFWVDSTDTVNASTTETANGGVHRISAFYQPFTTSTSSADYVSLELNGQNLKDPTDSGTTMRLTNRSLFGANGPVTTDVNQGQVGDCYFLAPIQSLAHSSPNRLQEMAVDLGDGTYAVQFKRAGVTSFVRVDGDLPKASWGGLLYAKPSTNGSIWAPIMEKAYAYFRSAANTYASLGWGWTGSVFNDLGVANSTFSASTTGTTLFNNVTNALAAKRAVAIITKSSVATDVPVVASHAYSIISTNTDASGTMWFTLRNPWGVDGRGNDGNTNDGLIKVTLAQLQANFSSGSMAV
;
A
#
# COMPACT_ATOMS: atom_id res chain seq x y z
N MET A 1 -26.39 12.57 -11.63
CA MET A 1 -25.57 11.36 -11.46
C MET A 1 -24.97 10.97 -12.80
N ALA A 2 -23.72 10.53 -12.82
CA ALA A 2 -23.04 10.02 -14.02
C ALA A 2 -22.46 8.62 -13.77
N ILE A 3 -22.57 7.74 -14.76
CA ILE A 3 -21.92 6.42 -14.76
C ILE A 3 -20.97 6.39 -15.95
N SER A 4 -19.69 6.14 -15.68
CA SER A 4 -18.65 6.11 -16.71
C SER A 4 -17.67 4.97 -16.47
N GLN A 5 -16.79 4.73 -17.44
CA GLN A 5 -15.72 3.75 -17.33
C GLN A 5 -14.40 4.44 -17.63
N ARG A 6 -13.36 4.12 -16.87
CA ARG A 6 -12.00 4.58 -17.19
C ARG A 6 -11.03 3.41 -17.20
N THR A 7 -10.05 3.50 -18.09
CA THR A 7 -8.94 2.56 -18.15
C THR A 7 -7.94 2.88 -17.05
N VAL A 8 -7.70 1.94 -16.16
CA VAL A 8 -6.67 1.98 -15.11
C VAL A 8 -5.55 1.05 -15.51
N ASN A 9 -4.76 1.49 -16.47
CA ASN A 9 -3.68 0.73 -17.11
C ASN A 9 -4.14 -0.69 -17.55
N ALA A 10 -3.99 -1.70 -16.69
CA ALA A 10 -4.26 -3.10 -16.97
C ALA A 10 -5.74 -3.53 -16.83
N PHE A 11 -6.63 -2.69 -16.31
CA PHE A 11 -8.04 -3.05 -16.13
C PHE A 11 -8.99 -1.86 -16.31
N THR A 12 -10.28 -2.14 -16.43
CA THR A 12 -11.34 -1.12 -16.47
C THR A 12 -11.91 -0.90 -15.07
N GLN A 13 -12.01 0.36 -14.65
CA GLN A 13 -12.72 0.78 -13.45
C GLN A 13 -14.09 1.34 -13.85
N LEU A 14 -15.15 0.87 -13.19
CA LEU A 14 -16.47 1.51 -13.26
C LEU A 14 -16.52 2.67 -12.28
N VAL A 15 -16.97 3.84 -12.74
CA VAL A 15 -17.08 5.07 -11.96
C VAL A 15 -18.56 5.44 -11.87
N ILE A 16 -19.06 5.58 -10.65
CA ILE A 16 -20.42 6.03 -10.34
C ILE A 16 -20.30 7.31 -9.53
N GLN A 17 -20.69 8.43 -10.13
CA GLN A 17 -20.65 9.75 -9.52
C GLN A 17 -22.07 10.18 -9.19
N GLY A 18 -22.37 10.41 -7.91
CA GLY A 18 -23.60 11.05 -7.45
C GLY A 18 -23.73 12.50 -7.90
N THR A 19 -24.43 13.30 -7.12
CA THR A 19 -24.79 14.69 -7.38
C THR A 19 -24.34 15.57 -6.22
N THR A 20 -24.82 16.80 -6.18
CA THR A 20 -24.60 17.72 -5.06
C THR A 20 -25.75 17.70 -4.06
N GLY A 21 -26.65 16.73 -4.16
CA GLY A 21 -27.76 16.55 -3.24
C GLY A 21 -27.94 15.07 -2.94
N ASN A 22 -28.79 14.77 -1.96
CA ASN A 22 -28.93 13.41 -1.43
C ASN A 22 -29.17 12.35 -2.52
N ASP A 23 -28.23 11.43 -2.65
CA ASP A 23 -28.25 10.31 -3.56
C ASP A 23 -28.51 8.99 -2.81
N SER A 24 -29.28 8.10 -3.42
CA SER A 24 -29.46 6.72 -2.98
C SER A 24 -28.94 5.79 -4.04
N ILE A 25 -27.75 5.22 -3.86
CA ILE A 25 -27.02 4.39 -4.82
C ILE A 25 -26.93 2.94 -4.32
N LEU A 26 -27.48 2.00 -5.09
CA LEU A 26 -27.36 0.56 -4.86
C LEU A 26 -26.67 -0.11 -6.05
N VAL A 27 -25.60 -0.86 -5.80
CA VAL A 27 -24.91 -1.66 -6.81
C VAL A 27 -25.05 -3.14 -6.50
N ALA A 28 -25.55 -3.92 -7.45
CA ALA A 28 -25.64 -5.37 -7.41
C ALA A 28 -24.99 -5.99 -8.64
N LYS A 29 -24.64 -7.28 -8.59
CA LYS A 29 -23.98 -7.99 -9.69
C LYS A 29 -24.65 -9.32 -10.00
N SER A 30 -24.81 -9.62 -11.28
CA SER A 30 -25.21 -10.94 -11.78
C SER A 30 -24.39 -11.30 -13.01
N GLY A 31 -23.63 -12.40 -12.93
CA GLY A 31 -22.64 -12.72 -13.97
C GLY A 31 -21.62 -11.59 -14.13
N SER A 32 -21.48 -11.06 -15.34
CA SER A 32 -20.63 -9.90 -15.69
C SER A 32 -21.39 -8.57 -15.73
N THR A 33 -22.68 -8.55 -15.35
CA THR A 33 -23.50 -7.35 -15.36
C THR A 33 -23.59 -6.76 -13.97
N LEU A 34 -23.23 -5.49 -13.85
CA LEU A 34 -23.53 -4.65 -12.69
C LEU A 34 -24.85 -3.92 -12.92
N THR A 35 -25.74 -3.99 -11.95
CA THR A 35 -27.00 -3.25 -11.90
C THR A 35 -26.85 -2.13 -10.88
N ILE A 36 -26.90 -0.89 -11.35
CA ILE A 36 -26.79 0.33 -10.54
C ILE A 36 -28.20 0.92 -10.46
N THR A 37 -28.80 0.90 -9.28
CA THR A 37 -30.07 1.59 -9.02
C THR A 37 -29.77 2.84 -8.21
N ALA A 38 -29.97 4.00 -8.82
CA ALA A 38 -29.66 5.26 -8.19
C ALA A 38 -30.80 6.27 -8.37
N ASN A 39 -31.27 6.82 -7.25
CA ASN A 39 -32.42 7.75 -7.20
C ASN A 39 -33.66 7.20 -7.95
N GLY A 40 -33.89 5.89 -7.85
CA GLY A 40 -34.99 5.18 -8.52
C GLY A 40 -34.74 4.83 -9.99
N ILE A 41 -33.60 5.21 -10.57
CA ILE A 41 -33.22 4.91 -11.96
C ILE A 41 -32.26 3.72 -11.97
N THR A 42 -32.60 2.67 -12.71
CA THR A 42 -31.74 1.50 -12.88
C THR A 42 -30.97 1.55 -14.20
N THR A 43 -29.65 1.38 -14.12
CA THR A 43 -28.74 1.25 -15.24
C THR A 43 -28.00 -0.09 -15.15
N ASN A 44 -27.89 -0.81 -16.26
CA ASN A 44 -27.11 -2.04 -16.34
C ASN A 44 -25.83 -1.78 -17.12
N VAL A 45 -24.69 -2.21 -16.58
CA VAL A 45 -23.40 -2.14 -17.25
C VAL A 45 -22.77 -3.53 -17.25
N THR A 46 -22.59 -4.10 -18.44
CA THR A 46 -21.95 -5.40 -18.62
C THR A 46 -20.48 -5.23 -18.98
N GLY A 47 -19.60 -5.92 -18.26
CA GLY A 47 -18.17 -5.87 -18.51
C GLY A 47 -17.34 -6.60 -17.46
N THR A 48 -16.04 -6.63 -17.68
CA THR A 48 -15.06 -7.09 -16.70
C THR A 48 -14.43 -5.86 -16.05
N PHE A 49 -14.66 -5.69 -14.75
CA PHE A 49 -14.15 -4.57 -13.98
C PHE A 49 -13.19 -5.07 -12.92
N GLY A 50 -12.02 -4.43 -12.81
CA GLY A 50 -11.09 -4.69 -11.71
C GLY A 50 -11.49 -3.98 -10.43
N GLU A 51 -12.16 -2.83 -10.56
CA GLU A 51 -12.63 -1.99 -9.46
C GLU A 51 -13.95 -1.31 -9.82
N ILE A 52 -14.74 -1.01 -8.79
CA ILE A 52 -15.83 -0.05 -8.85
C ILE A 52 -15.51 1.10 -7.90
N ALA A 53 -15.75 2.34 -8.32
CA ALA A 53 -15.55 3.51 -7.50
C ALA A 53 -16.85 4.32 -7.48
N ILE A 54 -17.34 4.63 -6.28
CA ILE A 54 -18.64 5.25 -6.03
C ILE A 54 -18.42 6.49 -5.17
N TRP A 55 -18.83 7.64 -5.69
CA TRP A 55 -18.84 8.91 -4.97
C TRP A 55 -20.28 9.30 -4.66
N GLY A 56 -20.58 9.58 -3.40
CA GLY A 56 -21.83 10.23 -2.98
C GLY A 56 -21.86 11.66 -3.51
N GLY A 57 -20.94 12.49 -3.01
CA GLY A 57 -20.79 13.87 -3.46
C GLY A 57 -21.08 14.83 -2.32
N ASP A 58 -21.94 15.83 -2.56
CA ASP A 58 -22.48 16.63 -1.47
C ASP A 58 -23.90 16.16 -1.14
N GLY A 59 -24.32 16.31 0.11
CA GLY A 59 -25.64 15.90 0.58
C GLY A 59 -25.57 14.67 1.46
N ASN A 60 -26.72 14.24 1.96
CA ASN A 60 -26.79 13.06 2.81
C ASN A 60 -27.05 11.83 1.95
N ASP A 61 -26.00 11.07 1.64
CA ASP A 61 -26.04 10.00 0.67
C ASP A 61 -26.24 8.64 1.31
N THR A 62 -26.83 7.72 0.56
CA THR A 62 -26.92 6.31 0.92
C THR A 62 -26.27 5.48 -0.16
N ILE A 63 -25.14 4.85 0.16
CA ILE A 63 -24.39 3.99 -0.76
C ILE A 63 -24.44 2.55 -0.26
N THR A 64 -24.93 1.63 -1.09
CA THR A 64 -24.95 0.19 -0.77
C THR A 64 -24.31 -0.62 -1.90
N VAL A 65 -23.26 -1.37 -1.56
CA VAL A 65 -22.71 -2.42 -2.42
C VAL A 65 -23.25 -3.74 -1.93
N ASN A 66 -24.11 -4.39 -2.72
CA ASN A 66 -24.75 -5.64 -2.37
C ASN A 66 -23.75 -6.81 -2.29
N SER A 67 -24.06 -7.83 -1.49
CA SER A 67 -23.21 -9.03 -1.30
C SER A 67 -22.91 -9.83 -2.57
N SER A 68 -23.73 -9.67 -3.62
CA SER A 68 -23.46 -10.24 -4.94
C SER A 68 -22.22 -9.65 -5.63
N VAL A 69 -21.76 -8.46 -5.24
CA VAL A 69 -20.61 -7.79 -5.84
C VAL A 69 -19.32 -8.38 -5.28
N ASN A 70 -18.53 -9.01 -6.15
CA ASN A 70 -17.25 -9.64 -5.83
C ASN A 70 -16.04 -8.91 -6.45
N ILE A 71 -16.20 -7.61 -6.70
CA ILE A 71 -15.18 -6.71 -7.27
C ILE A 71 -14.74 -5.75 -6.16
N THR A 72 -13.48 -5.32 -6.17
CA THR A 72 -12.99 -4.30 -5.24
C THR A 72 -13.81 -3.01 -5.35
N ALA A 73 -14.27 -2.47 -4.23
CA ALA A 73 -15.11 -1.27 -4.17
C ALA A 73 -14.41 -0.12 -3.43
N LEU A 74 -14.33 1.04 -4.06
CA LEU A 74 -13.89 2.31 -3.47
C LEU A 74 -15.14 3.15 -3.23
N LEU A 75 -15.45 3.46 -1.97
CA LEU A 75 -16.68 4.11 -1.56
C LEU A 75 -16.33 5.42 -0.86
N TYR A 76 -16.67 6.53 -1.50
CA TYR A 76 -16.40 7.88 -1.01
C TYR A 76 -17.74 8.50 -0.64
N GLY A 77 -17.92 8.85 0.65
CA GLY A 77 -19.13 9.54 1.12
C GLY A 77 -19.20 10.94 0.51
N GLY A 78 -18.26 11.79 0.91
CA GLY A 78 -18.19 13.18 0.47
C GLY A 78 -18.63 14.09 1.60
N ASN A 79 -19.33 15.18 1.28
CA ASN A 79 -19.83 16.11 2.28
C ASN A 79 -21.28 15.78 2.67
N GLY A 80 -21.58 15.68 3.96
CA GLY A 80 -22.92 15.46 4.47
C GLY A 80 -22.95 14.42 5.58
N THR A 81 -24.13 13.86 5.84
CA THR A 81 -24.32 12.74 6.75
C THR A 81 -24.68 11.52 5.92
N ASP A 82 -23.68 10.70 5.64
CA ASP A 82 -23.76 9.57 4.73
C ASP A 82 -24.01 8.26 5.45
N THR A 83 -24.68 7.34 4.75
CA THR A 83 -24.85 5.96 5.17
C THR A 83 -24.28 5.01 4.13
N ILE A 84 -23.16 4.37 4.47
CA ILE A 84 -22.43 3.48 3.54
C ILE A 84 -22.48 2.03 4.04
N LYS A 85 -22.93 1.12 3.17
CA LYS A 85 -23.00 -0.32 3.43
C LYS A 85 -22.19 -1.10 2.39
N ALA A 86 -20.97 -1.47 2.77
CA ALA A 86 -20.03 -2.21 1.93
C ALA A 86 -20.25 -3.73 2.05
N GLN A 87 -21.41 -4.25 1.63
CA GLN A 87 -21.78 -5.66 1.86
C GLN A 87 -21.20 -6.63 0.82
N GLY A 88 -20.56 -6.12 -0.24
CA GLY A 88 -19.91 -6.92 -1.28
C GLY A 88 -18.87 -7.88 -0.72
N THR A 89 -18.63 -8.99 -1.42
CA THR A 89 -17.61 -9.99 -1.05
C THR A 89 -16.20 -9.61 -1.52
N GLY A 90 -16.09 -8.66 -2.46
CA GLY A 90 -14.81 -8.04 -2.81
C GLY A 90 -14.27 -7.15 -1.68
N LYS A 91 -12.97 -6.82 -1.74
CA LYS A 91 -12.35 -5.84 -0.83
C LYS A 91 -13.08 -4.51 -0.93
N ALA A 92 -13.37 -3.86 0.19
CA ALA A 92 -13.95 -2.53 0.20
C ALA A 92 -13.04 -1.52 0.90
N TYR A 93 -12.97 -0.31 0.36
CA TYR A 93 -12.38 0.86 0.99
C TYR A 93 -13.50 1.88 1.16
N VAL A 94 -13.81 2.25 2.40
CA VAL A 94 -14.81 3.25 2.75
C VAL A 94 -14.06 4.47 3.25
N VAL A 95 -14.25 5.60 2.58
CA VAL A 95 -13.60 6.88 2.88
C VAL A 95 -14.68 7.91 3.22
N THR A 96 -14.66 8.34 4.47
CA THR A 96 -15.55 9.34 5.09
C THR A 96 -14.73 10.24 6.04
N VAL A 97 -13.49 10.55 5.65
CA VAL A 97 -12.66 11.45 6.45
C VAL A 97 -13.09 12.89 6.18
N GLY A 98 -13.45 13.64 7.23
CA GLY A 98 -14.02 14.98 7.06
C GLY A 98 -15.46 14.90 6.54
N GLY A 99 -15.97 15.99 5.96
CA GLY A 99 -17.23 15.95 5.22
C GLY A 99 -18.51 15.88 6.05
N GLY A 100 -18.51 15.35 7.27
CA GLY A 100 -19.65 15.41 8.17
C GLY A 100 -19.67 14.32 9.24
N VAL A 101 -20.81 13.66 9.45
CA VAL A 101 -20.97 12.62 10.47
C VAL A 101 -21.61 11.41 9.82
N ASP A 102 -20.82 10.36 9.60
CA ASP A 102 -21.23 9.26 8.74
C ASP A 102 -21.50 7.98 9.51
N ASN A 103 -22.31 7.10 8.90
CA ASN A 103 -22.63 5.79 9.43
C ASN A 103 -22.22 4.71 8.43
N VAL A 104 -21.10 4.05 8.70
CA VAL A 104 -20.48 3.10 7.78
C VAL A 104 -20.56 1.67 8.31
N THR A 105 -20.82 0.71 7.43
CA THR A 105 -20.96 -0.73 7.78
C THR A 105 -20.20 -1.58 6.77
N GLY A 106 -19.42 -2.53 7.28
CA GLY A 106 -18.63 -3.45 6.46
C GLY A 106 -19.33 -4.76 6.14
N ASN A 107 -18.68 -5.58 5.32
CA ASN A 107 -19.11 -6.96 5.03
C ASN A 107 -18.75 -7.96 6.14
N GLY A 108 -18.01 -7.53 7.16
CA GLY A 108 -17.59 -8.34 8.28
C GLY A 108 -16.34 -9.19 8.03
N VAL A 109 -15.69 -9.04 6.87
CA VAL A 109 -14.53 -9.84 6.44
C VAL A 109 -13.33 -8.96 6.12
N ASN A 110 -13.46 -8.00 5.20
CA ASN A 110 -12.33 -7.28 4.62
C ASN A 110 -12.65 -5.82 4.22
N THR A 111 -13.50 -5.11 4.95
CA THR A 111 -13.68 -3.67 4.75
C THR A 111 -12.58 -2.86 5.41
N SER A 112 -11.96 -1.94 4.66
CA SER A 112 -11.04 -0.91 5.16
C SER A 112 -11.82 0.39 5.34
N PHE A 113 -11.99 0.82 6.56
CA PHE A 113 -12.65 2.07 6.94
C PHE A 113 -11.59 3.14 7.20
N TRP A 114 -11.68 4.24 6.48
CA TRP A 114 -10.90 5.46 6.65
C TRP A 114 -11.88 6.57 6.94
N VAL A 115 -12.06 6.80 8.24
CA VAL A 115 -13.12 7.64 8.81
C VAL A 115 -12.50 8.70 9.69
N ASP A 116 -13.21 9.78 9.99
CA ASP A 116 -12.79 10.66 11.08
C ASP A 116 -13.35 10.22 12.44
N SER A 117 -13.11 11.03 13.47
CA SER A 117 -13.51 10.71 14.85
C SER A 117 -15.01 10.83 15.14
N THR A 118 -15.76 11.49 14.27
CA THR A 118 -17.20 11.74 14.46
C THR A 118 -18.08 10.62 13.91
N ASP A 119 -17.53 9.81 13.00
CA ASP A 119 -18.23 8.72 12.35
C ASP A 119 -18.59 7.55 13.26
N THR A 120 -19.74 6.95 12.97
CA THR A 120 -20.16 5.65 13.49
C THR A 120 -19.67 4.54 12.56
N VAL A 121 -18.78 3.70 13.07
CA VAL A 121 -18.21 2.56 12.32
C VAL A 121 -18.75 1.24 12.86
N ASN A 122 -19.55 0.55 12.05
CA ASN A 122 -20.08 -0.78 12.32
C ASN A 122 -19.16 -1.85 11.68
N ALA A 123 -17.94 -1.96 12.20
CA ALA A 123 -16.97 -2.98 11.78
C ALA A 123 -17.14 -4.27 12.60
N SER A 124 -16.91 -5.42 11.98
CA SER A 124 -16.85 -6.68 12.72
C SER A 124 -15.57 -6.78 13.56
N THR A 125 -15.54 -7.74 14.49
CA THR A 125 -14.32 -8.10 15.22
C THR A 125 -13.20 -8.56 14.28
N THR A 126 -13.54 -9.23 13.18
CA THR A 126 -12.58 -9.68 12.16
C THR A 126 -11.96 -8.51 11.42
N GLU A 127 -12.78 -7.56 10.96
CA GLU A 127 -12.29 -6.36 10.26
C GLU A 127 -11.39 -5.53 11.19
N THR A 128 -11.80 -5.36 12.45
CA THR A 128 -11.01 -4.65 13.46
C THR A 128 -9.69 -5.36 13.74
N ALA A 129 -9.70 -6.69 13.91
CA ALA A 129 -8.50 -7.49 14.17
C ALA A 129 -7.50 -7.48 12.99
N ASN A 130 -8.02 -7.39 11.76
CA ASN A 130 -7.20 -7.26 10.55
C ASN A 130 -6.61 -5.84 10.39
N GLY A 131 -6.97 -4.90 11.26
CA GLY A 131 -6.53 -3.50 11.18
C GLY A 131 -7.36 -2.65 10.23
N GLY A 132 -8.55 -3.09 9.85
CA GLY A 132 -9.39 -2.39 8.86
C GLY A 132 -10.05 -1.11 9.35
N VAL A 133 -9.86 -0.66 10.60
CA VAL A 133 -10.52 0.56 11.13
C VAL A 133 -9.49 1.64 11.41
N HIS A 134 -9.53 2.70 10.60
CA HIS A 134 -8.64 3.87 10.68
C HIS A 134 -9.47 5.08 11.08
N ARG A 135 -9.30 5.56 12.32
CA ARG A 135 -9.96 6.77 12.84
C ARG A 135 -8.96 7.93 12.82
N ILE A 136 -9.17 8.88 11.91
CA ILE A 136 -8.27 10.01 11.69
C ILE A 136 -8.85 11.25 12.38
N SER A 137 -8.30 11.60 13.54
CA SER A 137 -8.63 12.88 14.20
C SER A 137 -7.81 14.05 13.64
N ALA A 138 -6.64 13.76 13.06
CA ALA A 138 -5.80 14.70 12.35
C ALA A 138 -4.79 13.92 11.48
N PHE A 139 -4.39 14.51 10.35
CA PHE A 139 -3.23 14.05 9.61
C PHE A 139 -1.93 14.50 10.29
N TYR A 140 -0.88 13.69 10.15
CA TYR A 140 0.47 13.94 10.65
C TYR A 140 1.07 15.17 9.96
N GLN A 141 1.32 16.22 10.75
CA GLN A 141 1.83 17.50 10.28
C GLN A 141 2.66 18.20 11.38
N PRO A 142 3.80 17.65 11.80
CA PRO A 142 4.58 18.18 12.93
C PRO A 142 5.12 19.60 12.68
N PHE A 143 5.04 20.10 11.45
CA PHE A 143 5.54 21.41 11.02
C PHE A 143 4.53 22.55 11.20
N THR A 144 3.24 22.27 11.41
CA THR A 144 2.24 23.32 11.69
C THR A 144 1.04 22.78 12.45
N THR A 145 0.47 23.61 13.32
CA THR A 145 -0.87 23.39 13.89
C THR A 145 -1.84 24.51 13.51
N SER A 146 -1.39 25.51 12.75
CA SER A 146 -2.23 26.64 12.34
C SER A 146 -3.03 26.28 11.10
N THR A 147 -4.35 26.33 11.19
CA THR A 147 -5.27 26.13 10.06
C THR A 147 -5.12 27.19 8.96
N SER A 148 -4.50 28.32 9.27
CA SER A 148 -4.19 29.38 8.30
C SER A 148 -2.87 29.16 7.56
N SER A 149 -2.08 28.15 7.94
CA SER A 149 -0.82 27.85 7.26
C SER A 149 -1.10 27.25 5.89
N ALA A 150 -0.35 27.66 4.88
CA ALA A 150 -0.40 27.03 3.55
C ALA A 150 0.03 25.56 3.58
N ASP A 151 0.79 25.16 4.60
CA ASP A 151 1.23 23.78 4.79
C ASP A 151 0.20 22.94 5.59
N TYR A 152 -0.88 23.53 6.11
CA TYR A 152 -1.84 22.81 6.94
C TYR A 152 -2.55 21.70 6.17
N VAL A 153 -2.56 20.50 6.75
CA VAL A 153 -3.18 19.31 6.15
C VAL A 153 -4.53 19.07 6.81
N SER A 154 -5.60 19.51 6.14
CA SER A 154 -6.98 19.38 6.64
C SER A 154 -7.50 17.94 6.57
N LEU A 155 -8.55 17.63 7.35
CA LEU A 155 -9.37 16.43 7.17
C LEU A 155 -10.22 16.53 5.89
N GLU A 156 -10.67 17.73 5.52
CA GLU A 156 -11.48 17.94 4.32
C GLU A 156 -10.78 17.49 3.04
N LEU A 157 -11.50 16.74 2.21
CA LEU A 157 -11.01 16.10 0.98
C LEU A 157 -11.38 16.92 -0.27
N ASN A 158 -10.79 18.12 -0.39
CA ASN A 158 -11.12 19.09 -1.44
C ASN A 158 -10.14 19.07 -2.63
N GLY A 159 -9.32 18.03 -2.75
CA GLY A 159 -8.34 17.88 -3.83
C GLY A 159 -7.22 18.91 -3.78
N GLN A 160 -6.87 19.36 -2.58
CA GLN A 160 -5.78 20.29 -2.37
C GLN A 160 -4.42 19.68 -2.79
N ASN A 161 -3.57 20.51 -3.39
CA ASN A 161 -2.15 20.19 -3.50
C ASN A 161 -1.53 20.30 -2.11
N LEU A 162 -0.81 19.27 -1.71
CA LEU A 162 -0.11 19.24 -0.45
C LEU A 162 1.35 19.60 -0.69
N LYS A 163 2.03 20.02 0.36
CA LYS A 163 3.47 20.25 0.25
C LYS A 163 4.14 18.96 -0.23
N ASP A 164 5.17 19.10 -1.04
CA ASP A 164 6.08 18.00 -1.40
C ASP A 164 7.32 18.00 -0.50
N PRO A 165 8.03 16.85 -0.36
CA PRO A 165 9.35 16.83 0.24
C PRO A 165 10.26 17.86 -0.45
N THR A 166 11.06 18.60 0.31
CA THR A 166 11.66 19.85 -0.18
C THR A 166 12.70 19.65 -1.29
N ASP A 167 13.19 18.41 -1.46
CA ASP A 167 14.13 18.00 -2.51
C ASP A 167 13.46 17.25 -3.68
N SER A 168 12.13 17.28 -3.77
CA SER A 168 11.36 16.58 -4.84
C SER A 168 11.65 17.10 -6.25
N GLY A 169 12.14 18.34 -6.37
CA GLY A 169 12.38 18.97 -7.66
C GLY A 169 11.10 19.11 -8.48
N THR A 170 11.18 18.83 -9.78
CA THR A 170 9.99 18.77 -10.65
C THR A 170 9.17 17.53 -10.31
N THR A 171 7.86 17.68 -10.16
CA THR A 171 6.95 16.57 -9.90
C THR A 171 6.04 16.24 -11.08
N MET A 172 5.40 15.07 -11.03
CA MET A 172 4.36 14.66 -11.96
C MET A 172 3.29 13.80 -11.29
N ARG A 173 2.04 13.96 -11.72
CA ARG A 173 0.95 13.08 -11.35
C ARG A 173 0.77 11.97 -12.37
N LEU A 174 0.76 10.73 -11.93
CA LEU A 174 0.44 9.60 -12.80
C LEU A 174 -1.09 9.48 -12.93
N THR A 175 -1.62 9.67 -14.14
CA THR A 175 -3.04 9.43 -14.44
C THR A 175 -3.30 7.96 -14.75
N ASN A 176 -4.56 7.52 -14.66
CA ASN A 176 -4.99 6.17 -15.01
C ASN A 176 -4.31 5.07 -14.18
N ARG A 177 -4.17 5.32 -12.87
CA ARG A 177 -3.56 4.41 -11.89
C ARG A 177 -4.55 4.08 -10.77
N SER A 178 -4.33 2.91 -10.16
CA SER A 178 -4.97 2.49 -8.90
C SER A 178 -3.88 2.37 -7.85
N LEU A 179 -4.21 2.63 -6.58
CA LEU A 179 -3.24 2.48 -5.50
C LEU A 179 -2.68 1.06 -5.46
N PHE A 180 -3.54 0.05 -5.35
CA PHE A 180 -3.13 -1.36 -5.22
C PHE A 180 -3.34 -2.21 -6.48
N GLY A 181 -4.04 -1.70 -7.49
CA GLY A 181 -4.46 -2.49 -8.66
C GLY A 181 -5.55 -3.52 -8.32
N ALA A 182 -6.08 -4.17 -9.37
CA ALA A 182 -7.24 -5.06 -9.24
C ALA A 182 -7.03 -6.28 -8.32
N ASN A 183 -5.79 -6.75 -8.20
CA ASN A 183 -5.44 -7.97 -7.46
C ASN A 183 -4.76 -7.70 -6.10
N GLY A 184 -4.70 -6.43 -5.69
CA GLY A 184 -3.93 -6.02 -4.52
C GLY A 184 -2.42 -5.98 -4.75
N PRO A 185 -1.65 -5.61 -3.71
CA PRO A 185 -0.22 -5.41 -3.83
C PRO A 185 0.51 -6.72 -4.06
N VAL A 186 1.50 -6.68 -4.95
CA VAL A 186 2.40 -7.80 -5.24
C VAL A 186 3.86 -7.34 -5.14
N THR A 187 4.78 -8.30 -5.01
CA THR A 187 6.21 -8.00 -4.87
C THR A 187 6.76 -7.17 -6.02
N THR A 188 6.30 -7.45 -7.25
CA THR A 188 6.75 -6.78 -8.47
C THR A 188 6.35 -5.31 -8.58
N ASP A 189 5.49 -4.82 -7.69
CA ASP A 189 5.15 -3.40 -7.64
C ASP A 189 6.30 -2.54 -7.08
N VAL A 190 7.23 -3.15 -6.34
CA VAL A 190 8.39 -2.47 -5.75
C VAL A 190 9.55 -2.46 -6.74
N ASN A 191 9.93 -1.26 -7.18
CA ASN A 191 11.00 -1.02 -8.14
C ASN A 191 11.75 0.27 -7.76
N GLN A 192 12.79 0.14 -6.95
CA GLN A 192 13.55 1.26 -6.38
C GLN A 192 14.15 2.18 -7.47
N GLY A 193 14.19 3.47 -7.16
CA GLY A 193 14.86 4.49 -7.97
C GLY A 193 16.11 5.07 -7.30
N GLN A 194 16.33 6.37 -7.46
CA GLN A 194 17.57 7.05 -7.12
C GLN A 194 17.63 7.53 -5.66
N VAL A 195 17.39 6.62 -4.71
CA VAL A 195 17.58 6.88 -3.26
C VAL A 195 18.01 5.60 -2.55
N GLY A 196 18.85 5.73 -1.51
CA GLY A 196 19.40 4.61 -0.75
C GLY A 196 18.45 4.06 0.32
N ASP A 197 17.19 3.81 -0.03
CA ASP A 197 16.11 3.45 0.90
C ASP A 197 15.69 1.97 0.81
N CYS A 198 16.57 1.10 0.30
CA CYS A 198 16.27 -0.33 0.11
C CYS A 198 15.78 -1.01 1.39
N TYR A 199 16.24 -0.55 2.56
CA TYR A 199 15.79 -1.03 3.87
C TYR A 199 14.32 -0.72 4.17
N PHE A 200 13.71 0.27 3.50
CA PHE A 200 12.27 0.59 3.54
C PHE A 200 11.49 -0.23 2.50
N LEU A 201 11.99 -0.29 1.27
CA LEU A 201 11.33 -1.01 0.18
C LEU A 201 11.31 -2.53 0.38
N ALA A 202 12.37 -3.13 0.93
CA ALA A 202 12.42 -4.58 1.14
C ALA A 202 11.40 -5.10 2.19
N PRO A 203 11.16 -4.44 3.34
CA PRO A 203 10.08 -4.79 4.25
C PRO A 203 8.69 -4.69 3.65
N ILE A 204 8.34 -3.58 2.98
CA ILE A 204 7.01 -3.43 2.35
C ILE A 204 6.81 -4.41 1.19
N GLN A 205 7.88 -4.70 0.42
CA GLN A 205 7.88 -5.77 -0.58
C GLN A 205 7.63 -7.15 0.05
N SER A 206 8.24 -7.44 1.20
CA SER A 206 8.02 -8.71 1.89
C SER A 206 6.61 -8.82 2.49
N LEU A 207 5.99 -7.69 2.87
CA LEU A 207 4.57 -7.66 3.25
C LEU A 207 3.67 -7.93 2.05
N ALA A 208 3.93 -7.31 0.89
CA ALA A 208 3.20 -7.60 -0.35
C ALA A 208 3.30 -9.10 -0.73
N HIS A 209 4.43 -9.75 -0.45
CA HIS A 209 4.59 -11.18 -0.66
C HIS A 209 3.78 -12.04 0.32
N SER A 210 3.99 -11.81 1.62
CA SER A 210 3.58 -12.75 2.65
C SER A 210 2.21 -12.43 3.24
N SER A 211 1.85 -11.14 3.31
CA SER A 211 0.64 -10.63 3.96
C SER A 211 0.05 -9.43 3.20
N PRO A 212 -0.32 -9.57 1.91
CA PRO A 212 -0.77 -8.45 1.08
C PRO A 212 -1.98 -7.72 1.66
N ASN A 213 -2.93 -8.44 2.26
CA ASN A 213 -4.10 -7.85 2.92
C ASN A 213 -3.69 -6.87 4.03
N ARG A 214 -2.64 -7.19 4.79
CA ARG A 214 -2.14 -6.32 5.85
C ARG A 214 -1.51 -5.04 5.28
N LEU A 215 -0.81 -5.14 4.15
CA LEU A 215 -0.25 -3.98 3.46
C LEU A 215 -1.38 -3.09 2.90
N GLN A 216 -2.48 -3.68 2.45
CA GLN A 216 -3.65 -2.92 1.97
C GLN A 216 -4.33 -2.08 3.05
N GLU A 217 -4.24 -2.48 4.32
CA GLU A 217 -4.71 -1.63 5.42
C GLU A 217 -3.74 -0.49 5.76
N MET A 218 -2.55 -0.43 5.15
CA MET A 218 -1.58 0.62 5.48
C MET A 218 -1.77 1.89 4.65
N ALA A 219 -2.55 1.86 3.57
CA ALA A 219 -2.77 3.04 2.74
C ALA A 219 -4.13 3.04 2.04
N VAL A 220 -4.61 4.23 1.65
CA VAL A 220 -5.85 4.41 0.91
C VAL A 220 -5.73 5.56 -0.10
N ASP A 221 -6.45 5.44 -1.20
CA ASP A 221 -6.76 6.56 -2.09
C ASP A 221 -7.94 7.33 -1.48
N LEU A 222 -7.77 8.61 -1.19
CA LEU A 222 -8.82 9.42 -0.55
C LEU A 222 -9.87 9.93 -1.55
N GLY A 223 -9.70 9.66 -2.84
CA GLY A 223 -10.69 9.99 -3.88
C GLY A 223 -10.63 11.42 -4.39
N ASP A 224 -9.77 12.26 -3.80
CA ASP A 224 -9.58 13.67 -4.18
C ASP A 224 -8.22 13.93 -4.86
N GLY A 225 -7.49 12.86 -5.19
CA GLY A 225 -6.12 12.94 -5.73
C GLY A 225 -5.03 12.95 -4.66
N THR A 226 -5.41 12.78 -3.40
CA THR A 226 -4.49 12.53 -2.27
C THR A 226 -4.64 11.11 -1.73
N TYR A 227 -3.65 10.70 -0.94
CA TYR A 227 -3.54 9.38 -0.35
C TYR A 227 -3.21 9.51 1.13
N ALA A 228 -3.72 8.60 1.95
CA ALA A 228 -3.29 8.47 3.34
C ALA A 228 -2.46 7.20 3.53
N VAL A 229 -1.41 7.27 4.34
CA VAL A 229 -0.57 6.13 4.75
C VAL A 229 -0.48 6.11 6.27
N GLN A 230 -0.74 4.95 6.87
CA GLN A 230 -0.65 4.73 8.30
C GLN A 230 0.75 4.25 8.69
N PHE A 231 1.39 4.97 9.59
CA PHE A 231 2.59 4.54 10.30
C PHE A 231 2.32 4.44 11.81
N LYS A 232 3.15 3.68 12.53
CA LYS A 232 3.09 3.54 13.98
C LYS A 232 4.50 3.64 14.56
N ARG A 233 4.76 4.61 15.44
CA ARG A 233 6.06 4.72 16.13
C ARG A 233 5.83 4.97 17.61
N ALA A 234 6.53 4.21 18.46
CA ALA A 234 6.45 4.32 19.91
C ALA A 234 4.99 4.28 20.47
N GLY A 235 4.15 3.43 19.89
CA GLY A 235 2.74 3.29 20.30
C GLY A 235 1.79 4.35 19.73
N VAL A 236 2.28 5.33 18.98
CA VAL A 236 1.47 6.37 18.34
C VAL A 236 1.19 5.99 16.89
N THR A 237 -0.08 5.95 16.51
CA THR A 237 -0.50 5.83 15.11
C THR A 237 -0.51 7.22 14.45
N SER A 238 0.13 7.35 13.29
CA SER A 238 0.21 8.58 12.50
C SER A 238 -0.34 8.33 11.11
N PHE A 239 -1.28 9.16 10.66
CA PHE A 239 -1.81 9.13 9.31
C PHE A 239 -1.16 10.23 8.49
N VAL A 240 -0.30 9.87 7.55
CA VAL A 240 0.37 10.84 6.68
C VAL A 240 -0.45 10.97 5.40
N ARG A 241 -0.89 12.18 5.09
CA ARG A 241 -1.57 12.49 3.82
C ARG A 241 -0.59 13.13 2.84
N VAL A 242 -0.54 12.61 1.63
CA VAL A 242 0.29 13.12 0.53
C VAL A 242 -0.56 13.23 -0.74
N ASP A 243 -0.31 14.22 -1.58
CA ASP A 243 -0.91 14.22 -2.91
C ASP A 243 -0.18 13.25 -3.86
N GLY A 244 -0.77 13.05 -5.04
CA GLY A 244 -0.22 12.21 -6.10
C GLY A 244 0.92 12.81 -6.91
N ASP A 245 1.48 13.98 -6.55
CA ASP A 245 2.60 14.58 -7.28
C ASP A 245 3.92 13.94 -6.85
N LEU A 246 4.52 13.16 -7.74
CA LEU A 246 5.70 12.37 -7.45
C LEU A 246 6.94 12.94 -8.15
N PRO A 247 8.13 12.90 -7.52
CA PRO A 247 9.37 13.39 -8.12
C PRO A 247 9.63 12.79 -9.50
N LYS A 248 9.79 13.67 -10.48
CA LYS A 248 9.99 13.34 -11.89
C LYS A 248 11.45 13.54 -12.25
N ALA A 249 12.01 12.52 -12.88
CA ALA A 249 13.34 12.59 -13.43
C ALA A 249 13.38 13.22 -14.83
N SER A 250 14.57 13.65 -15.25
CA SER A 250 14.80 14.25 -16.58
C SER A 250 14.45 13.31 -17.74
N TRP A 251 14.53 11.98 -17.55
CA TRP A 251 14.12 10.98 -18.55
C TRP A 251 12.59 10.78 -18.65
N GLY A 252 11.80 11.51 -17.87
CA GLY A 252 10.35 11.54 -17.96
C GLY A 252 9.59 10.54 -17.08
N GLY A 253 10.30 9.65 -16.37
CA GLY A 253 9.72 8.73 -15.38
C GLY A 253 9.85 9.25 -13.94
N LEU A 254 9.35 8.47 -12.97
CA LEU A 254 9.58 8.77 -11.56
C LEU A 254 11.06 8.61 -11.19
N LEU A 255 11.55 9.51 -10.34
CA LEU A 255 12.94 9.58 -9.89
C LEU A 255 13.29 8.51 -8.86
N TYR A 256 12.38 8.29 -7.90
CA TYR A 256 12.53 7.33 -6.80
C TYR A 256 11.75 6.04 -7.10
N ALA A 257 11.02 5.45 -6.15
CA ALA A 257 10.25 4.23 -6.42
C ALA A 257 9.36 4.40 -7.67
N LYS A 258 9.41 3.42 -8.56
CA LYS A 258 8.76 3.46 -9.87
C LYS A 258 7.40 2.77 -9.79
N PRO A 259 6.40 3.21 -10.58
CA PRO A 259 5.11 2.55 -10.61
C PRO A 259 5.24 1.14 -11.19
N SER A 260 4.33 0.27 -10.79
CA SER A 260 4.22 -1.07 -11.37
C SER A 260 3.73 -1.02 -12.81
N THR A 261 4.08 -2.04 -13.59
CA THR A 261 3.54 -2.22 -14.96
C THR A 261 2.05 -2.52 -14.95
N ASN A 262 1.52 -3.10 -13.87
CA ASN A 262 0.10 -3.47 -13.72
C ASN A 262 -0.83 -2.28 -13.41
N GLY A 263 -0.31 -1.06 -13.29
CA GLY A 263 -1.10 0.13 -12.95
C GLY A 263 -1.06 0.54 -11.47
N SER A 264 -0.46 -0.26 -10.60
CA SER A 264 -0.33 0.03 -9.17
C SER A 264 0.72 1.11 -8.87
N ILE A 265 0.45 1.95 -7.86
CA ILE A 265 1.31 3.05 -7.42
C ILE A 265 1.56 3.08 -5.90
N TRP A 266 1.19 2.03 -5.14
CA TRP A 266 1.33 2.05 -3.68
C TRP A 266 2.79 2.24 -3.23
N ALA A 267 3.77 1.67 -3.93
CA ALA A 267 5.19 1.78 -3.56
C ALA A 267 5.68 3.24 -3.57
N PRO A 268 5.54 4.02 -4.66
CA PRO A 268 5.92 5.43 -4.64
C PRO A 268 5.11 6.30 -3.68
N ILE A 269 3.81 6.02 -3.49
CA ILE A 269 2.99 6.76 -2.51
C ILE A 269 3.48 6.52 -1.08
N MET A 270 3.74 5.26 -0.71
CA MET A 270 4.27 4.92 0.62
C MET A 270 5.68 5.46 0.83
N GLU A 271 6.54 5.46 -0.18
CA GLU A 271 7.88 6.08 -0.13
C GLU A 271 7.79 7.59 0.12
N LYS A 272 6.93 8.30 -0.61
CA LYS A 272 6.66 9.73 -0.39
C LYS A 272 6.16 10.00 1.03
N ALA A 273 5.17 9.25 1.49
CA ALA A 273 4.63 9.39 2.85
C ALA A 273 5.69 9.05 3.92
N TYR A 274 6.60 8.13 3.64
CA TYR A 274 7.68 7.82 4.55
C TYR A 274 8.75 8.93 4.60
N ALA A 275 8.99 9.68 3.52
CA ALA A 275 9.84 10.88 3.56
C ALA A 275 9.33 11.93 4.55
N TYR A 276 8.00 12.09 4.66
CA TYR A 276 7.34 12.91 5.67
C TYR A 276 7.48 12.35 7.09
N PHE A 277 7.27 11.05 7.23
CA PHE A 277 7.18 10.41 8.54
C PHE A 277 8.54 10.16 9.19
N ARG A 278 9.52 9.73 8.39
CA ARG A 278 10.76 9.12 8.88
C ARG A 278 11.48 10.07 9.84
N SER A 279 11.64 11.32 9.42
CA SER A 279 12.33 12.37 10.17
C SER A 279 11.67 13.73 9.93
N ALA A 280 12.02 14.73 10.74
CA ALA A 280 11.56 16.10 10.55
C ALA A 280 12.13 16.81 9.30
N ALA A 281 13.04 16.16 8.56
CA ALA A 281 13.68 16.78 7.39
C ALA A 281 12.72 16.96 6.21
N ASN A 282 11.72 16.08 6.06
CA ASN A 282 10.81 16.06 4.91
C ASN A 282 11.55 16.10 3.55
N THR A 283 12.48 15.15 3.36
CA THR A 283 13.26 15.00 2.12
C THR A 283 13.42 13.54 1.76
N TYR A 284 13.50 13.24 0.47
CA TYR A 284 13.89 11.92 -0.01
C TYR A 284 15.34 11.60 0.35
N ALA A 285 16.24 12.58 0.34
CA ALA A 285 17.62 12.39 0.80
C ALA A 285 17.68 11.87 2.24
N SER A 286 16.74 12.29 3.12
CA SER A 286 16.64 11.79 4.49
C SER A 286 16.24 10.32 4.58
N LEU A 287 15.76 9.70 3.49
CA LEU A 287 15.49 8.27 3.40
C LEU A 287 16.74 7.43 3.17
N GLY A 288 17.90 8.03 2.90
CA GLY A 288 19.15 7.29 2.74
C GLY A 288 19.54 6.50 4.00
N TRP A 289 19.90 5.23 3.82
CA TRP A 289 20.39 4.28 4.82
C TRP A 289 19.41 3.97 5.94
N GLY A 290 19.36 2.72 6.42
CA GLY A 290 18.51 2.36 7.55
C GLY A 290 18.44 0.86 7.79
N TRP A 291 17.53 0.47 8.68
CA TRP A 291 17.39 -0.91 9.14
C TRP A 291 15.98 -1.43 8.88
N THR A 292 15.87 -2.67 8.40
CA THR A 292 14.59 -3.30 8.06
C THR A 292 13.66 -3.43 9.27
N GLY A 293 14.21 -3.70 10.45
CA GLY A 293 13.44 -3.81 11.70
C GLY A 293 12.80 -2.49 12.13
N SER A 294 13.49 -1.36 11.91
CA SER A 294 12.91 -0.03 12.17
C SER A 294 11.68 0.24 11.30
N VAL A 295 11.69 -0.24 10.06
CA VAL A 295 10.57 -0.08 9.14
C VAL A 295 9.40 -0.97 9.54
N PHE A 296 9.64 -2.22 9.94
CA PHE A 296 8.57 -3.04 10.50
C PHE A 296 7.96 -2.40 11.76
N ASN A 297 8.78 -1.85 12.65
CA ASN A 297 8.29 -1.09 13.80
C ASN A 297 7.43 0.10 13.37
N ASP A 298 7.94 0.92 12.43
CA ASP A 298 7.26 2.09 11.89
C ASP A 298 5.97 1.76 11.10
N LEU A 299 5.79 0.51 10.67
CA LEU A 299 4.54 0.00 10.07
C LEU A 299 3.62 -0.68 11.09
N GLY A 300 3.98 -0.68 12.38
CA GLY A 300 3.23 -1.40 13.43
C GLY A 300 3.29 -2.93 13.29
N VAL A 301 4.32 -3.44 12.64
CA VAL A 301 4.59 -4.87 12.47
C VAL A 301 5.54 -5.32 13.56
N ALA A 302 5.01 -6.07 14.53
CA ALA A 302 5.83 -6.79 15.49
C ALA A 302 6.83 -7.66 14.72
N ASN A 303 8.11 -7.52 15.05
CA ASN A 303 9.19 -8.21 14.35
C ASN A 303 10.29 -8.64 15.34
N SER A 304 11.08 -9.62 14.93
CA SER A 304 12.30 -10.02 15.61
C SER A 304 13.49 -9.91 14.66
N THR A 305 14.62 -9.43 15.19
CA THR A 305 15.89 -9.38 14.47
C THR A 305 16.61 -10.71 14.58
N PHE A 306 17.27 -11.14 13.51
CA PHE A 306 18.10 -12.35 13.49
C PHE A 306 19.47 -12.07 12.89
N SER A 307 20.48 -12.81 13.35
CA SER A 307 21.82 -12.79 12.75
C SER A 307 21.88 -13.74 11.56
N ALA A 308 22.38 -13.26 10.43
CA ALA A 308 22.63 -14.10 9.27
C ALA A 308 23.75 -15.12 9.52
N SER A 309 24.66 -14.86 10.45
CA SER A 309 25.78 -15.76 10.80
C SER A 309 25.40 -16.87 11.77
N THR A 310 24.10 -17.06 12.07
CA THR A 310 23.63 -18.15 12.93
C THR A 310 24.05 -19.50 12.34
N THR A 311 24.82 -20.28 13.09
CA THR A 311 25.47 -21.51 12.62
C THR A 311 24.50 -22.66 12.36
N GLY A 312 24.92 -23.62 11.53
CA GLY A 312 24.11 -24.79 11.20
C GLY A 312 22.86 -24.42 10.39
N THR A 313 21.78 -25.19 10.55
CA THR A 313 20.54 -25.07 9.76
C THR A 313 19.45 -24.25 10.45
N THR A 314 19.71 -23.74 11.66
CA THR A 314 18.73 -23.01 12.49
C THR A 314 18.13 -21.81 11.76
N LEU A 315 18.96 -21.01 11.08
CA LEU A 315 18.49 -19.86 10.31
C LEU A 315 17.52 -20.28 9.21
N PHE A 316 17.88 -21.30 8.43
CA PHE A 316 17.05 -21.82 7.35
C PHE A 316 15.71 -22.32 7.86
N ASN A 317 15.71 -23.08 8.95
CA ASN A 317 14.48 -23.60 9.57
C ASN A 317 13.58 -22.46 10.09
N ASN A 318 14.17 -21.46 10.77
CA ASN A 318 13.41 -20.32 11.30
C ASN A 318 12.76 -19.50 10.19
N VAL A 319 13.51 -19.19 9.13
CA VAL A 319 12.99 -18.45 7.98
C VAL A 319 11.94 -19.26 7.22
N THR A 320 12.17 -20.57 7.04
CA THR A 320 11.19 -21.47 6.40
C THR A 320 9.87 -21.48 7.18
N ASN A 321 9.94 -21.61 8.50
CA ASN A 321 8.76 -21.58 9.37
C ASN A 321 8.06 -20.21 9.33
N ALA A 322 8.82 -19.11 9.29
CA ALA A 322 8.25 -17.77 9.17
C ALA A 322 7.47 -17.59 7.85
N LEU A 323 8.05 -17.99 6.72
CA LEU A 323 7.41 -17.90 5.40
C LEU A 323 6.17 -18.81 5.31
N ALA A 324 6.24 -20.03 5.86
CA ALA A 324 5.09 -20.93 5.94
C ALA A 324 3.95 -20.33 6.77
N ALA A 325 4.28 -19.60 7.84
CA ALA A 325 3.34 -18.83 8.65
C ALA A 325 2.96 -17.47 8.04
N LYS A 326 3.29 -17.21 6.76
CA LYS A 326 2.96 -15.96 6.04
C LYS A 326 3.54 -14.70 6.69
N ARG A 327 4.66 -14.83 7.41
CA ARG A 327 5.40 -13.70 8.00
C ARG A 327 6.37 -13.12 6.97
N ALA A 328 6.36 -11.80 6.89
CA ALA A 328 7.27 -11.02 6.06
C ALA A 328 8.72 -11.12 6.59
N VAL A 329 9.70 -11.27 5.69
CA VAL A 329 11.12 -11.40 6.04
C VAL A 329 11.98 -10.53 5.14
N ALA A 330 12.83 -9.69 5.73
CA ALA A 330 13.80 -8.86 5.03
C ALA A 330 15.19 -8.99 5.65
N ILE A 331 16.24 -8.91 4.84
CA ILE A 331 17.63 -9.18 5.25
C ILE A 331 18.59 -8.20 4.59
N ILE A 332 19.69 -7.85 5.26
CA ILE A 332 20.69 -6.87 4.82
C ILE A 332 22.04 -7.54 4.62
N THR A 333 22.70 -7.25 3.50
CA THR A 333 24.06 -7.72 3.22
C THR A 333 25.11 -7.03 4.10
N LYS A 334 26.31 -7.61 4.20
CA LYS A 334 27.46 -6.95 4.82
C LYS A 334 27.94 -5.77 3.96
N SER A 335 28.78 -4.92 4.53
CA SER A 335 29.44 -3.81 3.80
C SER A 335 30.41 -4.29 2.71
N SER A 336 30.89 -5.53 2.83
CA SER A 336 31.65 -6.24 1.82
C SER A 336 31.08 -7.63 1.64
N VAL A 337 30.90 -8.04 0.38
CA VAL A 337 30.40 -9.36 -0.04
C VAL A 337 31.38 -9.96 -1.03
N ALA A 338 31.40 -11.29 -1.14
CA ALA A 338 32.23 -11.99 -2.10
C ALA A 338 31.90 -11.56 -3.54
N THR A 339 32.86 -11.71 -4.45
CA THR A 339 32.73 -11.26 -5.85
C THR A 339 31.92 -12.23 -6.71
N ASP A 340 31.86 -13.50 -6.31
CA ASP A 340 31.22 -14.62 -7.02
C ASP A 340 29.80 -14.93 -6.52
N VAL A 341 29.23 -14.06 -5.68
CA VAL A 341 27.86 -14.18 -5.18
C VAL A 341 26.93 -13.13 -5.82
N PRO A 342 25.66 -13.48 -6.08
CA PRO A 342 24.72 -12.63 -6.83
C PRO A 342 24.11 -11.50 -5.98
N VAL A 343 24.82 -10.99 -4.98
CA VAL A 343 24.29 -10.01 -4.02
C VAL A 343 25.06 -8.69 -4.06
N VAL A 344 24.37 -7.59 -3.78
CA VAL A 344 24.95 -6.25 -3.66
C VAL A 344 25.33 -5.99 -2.20
N ALA A 345 26.49 -5.37 -1.96
CA ALA A 345 26.92 -4.99 -0.61
C ALA A 345 26.09 -3.83 -0.04
N SER A 346 25.97 -3.76 1.29
CA SER A 346 25.20 -2.73 2.01
C SER A 346 23.76 -2.56 1.50
N HIS A 347 23.08 -3.66 1.18
CA HIS A 347 21.81 -3.67 0.48
C HIS A 347 20.78 -4.59 1.14
N ALA A 348 19.51 -4.21 1.10
CA ALA A 348 18.42 -4.97 1.67
C ALA A 348 17.67 -5.80 0.60
N TYR A 349 17.26 -7.00 0.97
CA TYR A 349 16.48 -7.93 0.15
C TYR A 349 15.27 -8.45 0.94
N SER A 350 14.18 -8.80 0.25
CA SER A 350 13.14 -9.65 0.84
C SER A 350 13.51 -11.12 0.66
N ILE A 351 13.23 -11.97 1.64
CA ILE A 351 13.27 -13.43 1.43
C ILE A 351 11.89 -13.89 0.96
N ILE A 352 11.83 -14.54 -0.20
CA ILE A 352 10.59 -14.96 -0.87
C ILE A 352 10.30 -16.43 -0.60
N SER A 353 11.31 -17.29 -0.71
CA SER A 353 11.12 -18.72 -0.47
C SER A 353 12.39 -19.39 0.01
N THR A 354 12.22 -20.56 0.60
CA THR A 354 13.28 -21.49 0.93
C THR A 354 13.02 -22.82 0.25
N ASN A 355 14.09 -23.52 -0.14
CA ASN A 355 14.00 -24.85 -0.71
C ASN A 355 15.25 -25.67 -0.37
N THR A 356 15.09 -26.97 -0.16
CA THR A 356 16.20 -27.91 -0.11
C THR A 356 16.16 -28.74 -1.38
N ASP A 357 17.23 -28.74 -2.16
CA ASP A 357 17.30 -29.51 -3.39
C ASP A 357 17.60 -31.00 -3.12
N ALA A 358 17.59 -31.81 -4.19
CA ALA A 358 17.83 -33.26 -4.10
C ALA A 358 19.22 -33.62 -3.54
N SER A 359 20.20 -32.70 -3.60
CA SER A 359 21.54 -32.89 -3.04
C SER A 359 21.60 -32.59 -1.54
N GLY A 360 20.52 -32.06 -0.96
CA GLY A 360 20.48 -31.57 0.41
C GLY A 360 20.95 -30.12 0.55
N THR A 361 21.22 -29.42 -0.55
CA THR A 361 21.62 -28.01 -0.50
C THR A 361 20.43 -27.14 -0.17
N MET A 362 20.58 -26.30 0.86
CA MET A 362 19.57 -25.36 1.32
C MET A 362 19.70 -24.02 0.59
N TRP A 363 18.64 -23.60 -0.07
CA TRP A 363 18.55 -22.41 -0.93
C TRP A 363 17.54 -21.40 -0.39
N PHE A 364 17.92 -20.13 -0.48
CA PHE A 364 17.02 -18.99 -0.32
C PHE A 364 16.79 -18.33 -1.68
N THR A 365 15.53 -18.09 -2.02
CA THR A 365 15.17 -17.16 -3.11
C THR A 365 14.92 -15.80 -2.48
N LEU A 366 15.68 -14.81 -2.92
CA LEU A 366 15.56 -13.42 -2.48
C LEU A 366 14.98 -12.58 -3.60
N ARG A 367 14.36 -11.45 -3.26
CA ARG A 367 14.01 -10.41 -4.23
C ARG A 367 14.71 -9.09 -3.91
N ASN A 368 15.46 -8.58 -4.88
CA ASN A 368 16.06 -7.27 -4.89
C ASN A 368 14.98 -6.18 -5.09
N PRO A 369 14.83 -5.21 -4.17
CA PRO A 369 13.84 -4.13 -4.32
C PRO A 369 14.10 -3.20 -5.51
N TRP A 370 15.26 -3.30 -6.18
CA TRP A 370 15.52 -2.60 -7.44
C TRP A 370 14.61 -3.04 -8.59
N GLY A 371 13.95 -4.20 -8.46
CA GLY A 371 13.16 -4.81 -9.52
C GLY A 371 13.99 -5.52 -10.60
N VAL A 372 15.31 -5.53 -10.45
CA VAL A 372 16.29 -6.24 -11.26
C VAL A 372 17.28 -6.90 -10.32
N ASP A 373 17.94 -7.96 -10.76
CA ASP A 373 18.73 -8.82 -9.87
C ASP A 373 19.96 -8.10 -9.29
N GLY A 374 20.46 -7.12 -10.05
CA GLY A 374 21.75 -6.49 -9.78
C GLY A 374 22.87 -7.36 -10.34
N ARG A 375 23.53 -8.16 -9.49
CA ARG A 375 24.60 -9.07 -9.95
C ARG A 375 24.04 -10.29 -10.67
N GLY A 376 22.88 -10.79 -10.26
CA GLY A 376 22.15 -11.88 -10.91
C GLY A 376 22.86 -13.23 -10.88
N ASN A 377 22.09 -14.32 -10.93
CA ASN A 377 22.60 -15.66 -11.20
C ASN A 377 21.59 -16.57 -11.88
N ASP A 378 20.54 -16.00 -12.48
CA ASP A 378 19.60 -16.75 -13.30
C ASP A 378 19.52 -16.19 -14.72
N GLY A 379 18.64 -16.77 -15.53
CA GLY A 379 18.47 -16.40 -16.94
C GLY A 379 17.61 -15.16 -17.16
N ASN A 380 17.00 -14.57 -16.12
CA ASN A 380 16.06 -13.46 -16.23
C ASN A 380 16.44 -12.30 -15.30
N THR A 381 17.30 -11.42 -15.79
CA THR A 381 17.86 -10.30 -15.01
C THR A 381 16.86 -9.21 -14.58
N ASN A 382 15.59 -9.30 -15.01
CA ASN A 382 14.57 -8.25 -14.87
C ASN A 382 13.42 -8.60 -13.93
N ASP A 383 13.50 -9.68 -13.15
CA ASP A 383 12.48 -9.99 -12.13
C ASP A 383 12.93 -9.65 -10.69
N GLY A 384 14.23 -9.41 -10.50
CA GLY A 384 14.82 -9.08 -9.22
C GLY A 384 15.08 -10.30 -8.35
N LEU A 385 14.87 -11.51 -8.86
CA LEU A 385 15.04 -12.74 -8.10
C LEU A 385 16.49 -13.20 -8.17
N ILE A 386 17.01 -13.63 -7.03
CA ILE A 386 18.33 -14.27 -6.95
C ILE A 386 18.24 -15.47 -6.02
N LYS A 387 19.11 -16.45 -6.25
CA LYS A 387 19.23 -17.62 -5.37
C LYS A 387 20.58 -17.64 -4.69
N VAL A 388 20.57 -17.85 -3.38
CA VAL A 388 21.80 -18.04 -2.59
C VAL A 388 21.68 -19.28 -1.73
N THR A 389 22.78 -20.01 -1.55
CA THR A 389 22.81 -21.11 -0.59
C THR A 389 22.84 -20.57 0.83
N LEU A 390 22.51 -21.41 1.82
CA LEU A 390 22.65 -21.06 3.24
C LEU A 390 24.08 -20.60 3.59
N ALA A 391 25.09 -21.28 3.04
CA ALA A 391 26.49 -20.91 3.25
C ALA A 391 26.82 -19.53 2.67
N GLN A 392 26.35 -19.23 1.44
CA GLN A 392 26.51 -17.92 0.83
C GLN A 392 25.78 -16.84 1.64
N LEU A 393 24.58 -17.12 2.14
CA LEU A 393 23.82 -16.19 2.96
C LEU A 393 24.56 -15.89 4.28
N GLN A 394 24.99 -16.92 5.01
CA GLN A 394 25.76 -16.78 6.26
C GLN A 394 27.07 -16.02 6.07
N ALA A 395 27.74 -16.21 4.93
CA ALA A 395 28.99 -15.54 4.61
C ALA A 395 28.81 -14.06 4.24
N ASN A 396 27.71 -13.68 3.59
CA ASN A 396 27.57 -12.38 2.93
C ASN A 396 26.51 -11.45 3.55
N PHE A 397 25.65 -11.94 4.44
CA PHE A 397 24.63 -11.13 5.10
C PHE A 397 25.01 -10.84 6.55
N SER A 398 24.52 -9.70 7.06
CA SER A 398 24.79 -9.25 8.43
C SER A 398 23.66 -9.70 9.36
N SER A 399 22.47 -9.19 9.09
CA SER A 399 21.27 -9.41 9.91
C SER A 399 20.01 -9.25 9.06
N GLY A 400 18.90 -9.71 9.60
CA GLY A 400 17.58 -9.46 9.04
C GLY A 400 16.54 -9.27 10.12
N SER A 401 15.32 -8.98 9.68
CA SER A 401 14.14 -8.85 10.53
C SER A 401 13.02 -9.68 9.93
N MET A 402 12.26 -10.36 10.77
CA MET A 402 11.07 -11.12 10.38
C MET A 402 9.87 -10.72 11.23
N ALA A 403 8.70 -10.61 10.62
CA ALA A 403 7.46 -10.38 11.35
C ALA A 403 7.18 -11.54 12.33
N VAL A 404 6.53 -11.25 13.46
CA VAL A 404 6.16 -12.24 14.50
C VAL A 404 4.69 -12.61 14.42
#